data_AF-A0A958L612-F1
#
_entry.id   AF-A0A958L612-F1
#
_cell.length_a   1.000
_cell.length_b   1.000
_cell.length_c   1.000
_cell.angle_alpha   90.00
_cell.angle_beta   90.00
_cell.angle_gamma   90.00
#
_symmetry.space_group_name_H-M   'P 1'
#
loop_
_entity.id
_entity.type
_entity.pdbx_description
1 polymer ?
#
loop_
_entity_poly.entity_id
_entity_poly.type
_entity_poly.pdbx_seq_one_letter_code
_entity_poly.pdbx_strand_id
1 'polypeptide(L)'
;MATLFICIHDSFALEPISWSETKKSAEQELLNKNRAQAIKIIQDYIASTSTKAHVVEAEEFLSYISQLFLTEEAHKNYYLSRSLLVTDPERAKEKLLFTLGLEPYNERVAVELSRLYLQQEDCKSANELSQKFYTQNPKGKDVSIILLQSLYCLKDWNNFNKIYANMLKLSTLDKLSKIVIEILNLKQNPQEPNLEAKLTQLQALDANFPLTYYWQTKHLLKVAKDPKQTAQRYLSVCQNLKATVVKRYENYPTICSFTAEISALSKQD
;
A
#
# COMPACT_ATOMS: atom_id res chain seq x y z
N MET A 1 55.96 22.45 -28.23
CA MET A 1 56.01 21.24 -27.36
C MET A 1 54.87 21.38 -26.36
N ALA A 2 53.84 20.55 -26.46
CA ALA A 2 52.69 20.57 -25.56
C ALA A 2 52.87 19.45 -24.51
N THR A 3 52.96 19.83 -23.24
CA THR A 3 53.14 18.91 -22.12
C THR A 3 51.77 18.38 -21.69
N LEU A 4 51.53 17.09 -21.92
CA LEU A 4 50.32 16.39 -21.50
C LEU A 4 50.48 15.99 -20.01
N PHE A 5 49.71 16.60 -19.11
CA PHE A 5 49.63 16.18 -17.71
C PHE A 5 48.56 15.08 -17.59
N ILE A 6 48.99 13.85 -17.33
CA ILE A 6 48.12 12.73 -16.98
C ILE A 6 47.96 12.75 -15.45
N CYS A 7 46.81 13.24 -14.96
CA CYS A 7 46.43 13.04 -13.56
C CYS A 7 45.99 11.59 -13.39
N ILE A 8 46.86 10.76 -12.82
CA ILE A 8 46.50 9.43 -12.33
C ILE A 8 45.71 9.65 -11.03
N HIS A 9 44.38 9.65 -11.13
CA HIS A 9 43.53 9.51 -9.95
C HIS A 9 43.61 8.04 -9.51
N ASP A 10 44.51 7.76 -8.58
CA ASP A 10 44.47 6.51 -7.82
C ASP A 10 43.16 6.49 -7.02
N SER A 11 42.13 5.87 -7.62
CA SER A 11 40.89 5.59 -6.94
C SER A 11 41.16 4.48 -5.92
N PHE A 12 41.48 4.87 -4.69
CA PHE A 12 41.44 3.95 -3.56
C PHE A 12 40.00 3.45 -3.44
N ALA A 13 39.76 2.22 -3.90
CA ALA A 13 38.50 1.54 -3.67
C ALA A 13 38.39 1.30 -2.16
N LEU A 14 37.64 2.15 -1.46
CA LEU A 14 37.25 1.89 -0.09
C LEU A 14 36.57 0.53 -0.06
N GLU A 15 37.00 -0.34 0.85
CA GLU A 15 36.33 -1.62 1.05
C GLU A 15 34.84 -1.37 1.35
N PRO A 16 33.93 -2.13 0.73
CA PRO A 16 32.50 -1.95 0.96
C PRO A 16 32.21 -2.22 2.45
N ILE A 17 31.55 -1.25 3.10
CA ILE A 17 31.14 -1.33 4.51
C ILE A 17 30.36 -2.63 4.73
N SER A 18 30.65 -3.34 5.82
CA SER A 18 29.97 -4.60 6.11
C SER A 18 28.49 -4.38 6.45
N TRP A 19 27.65 -5.39 6.25
CA TRP A 19 26.23 -5.33 6.64
C TRP A 19 26.08 -5.05 8.15
N SER A 20 26.90 -5.70 8.98
CA SER A 20 26.88 -5.54 10.43
C SER A 20 27.13 -4.09 10.87
N GLU A 21 28.16 -3.44 10.30
CA GLU A 21 28.49 -2.04 10.59
C GLU A 21 27.42 -1.08 10.08
N THR A 22 26.86 -1.35 8.89
CA THR A 22 25.76 -0.59 8.30
C THR A 22 24.53 -0.64 9.21
N LYS A 23 24.13 -1.83 9.64
CA LYS A 23 22.99 -2.03 10.53
C LYS A 23 23.19 -1.31 11.87
N LYS A 24 24.35 -1.45 12.50
CA LYS A 24 24.70 -0.75 13.74
C LYS A 24 24.63 0.77 13.58
N SER A 25 25.09 1.29 12.45
CA SER A 25 25.04 2.72 12.15
C SER A 25 23.59 3.21 12.02
N ALA A 26 22.74 2.47 11.32
CA ALA A 26 21.32 2.78 11.21
C ALA A 26 20.60 2.68 12.58
N GLU A 27 20.91 1.68 13.41
CA GLU A 27 20.38 1.56 14.77
C GLU A 27 20.76 2.75 15.66
N GLN A 28 22.00 3.23 15.55
CA GLN A 28 22.45 4.42 16.26
C GLN A 28 21.66 5.68 15.86
N GLU A 29 21.36 5.84 14.57
CA GLU A 29 20.49 6.93 14.08
C GLU A 29 19.06 6.81 14.64
N LEU A 30 18.53 5.59 14.79
CA LEU A 30 17.22 5.39 15.42
C LEU A 30 17.22 5.77 16.91
N LEU A 31 18.29 5.43 17.65
CA LEU A 31 18.46 5.87 19.04
C LEU A 31 18.51 7.41 19.15
N ASN A 32 19.10 8.06 18.16
CA ASN A 32 19.13 9.51 18.01
C ASN A 32 17.81 10.10 17.45
N LYS A 33 16.77 9.27 17.29
CA LYS A 33 15.46 9.61 16.71
C LYS A 33 15.52 10.14 15.27
N ASN A 34 16.57 9.79 14.52
CA ASN A 34 16.80 10.23 13.15
C ASN A 34 16.46 9.14 12.13
N ARG A 35 15.16 8.80 12.02
CA ARG A 35 14.69 7.74 11.09
C ARG A 35 15.09 8.02 9.64
N ALA A 36 15.08 9.28 9.21
CA ALA A 36 15.43 9.65 7.84
C ALA A 36 16.84 9.20 7.46
N GLN A 37 17.81 9.49 8.34
CA GLN A 37 19.19 9.08 8.13
C GLN A 37 19.36 7.55 8.23
N ALA A 38 18.68 6.91 9.17
CA ALA A 38 18.68 5.44 9.28
C ALA A 38 18.18 4.78 7.98
N ILE A 39 17.05 5.25 7.43
CA ILE A 39 16.51 4.77 6.14
C ILE A 39 17.55 4.98 5.02
N LYS A 40 18.15 6.18 4.94
CA LYS A 40 19.13 6.49 3.91
C LYS A 40 20.35 5.55 3.96
N ILE A 41 20.90 5.30 5.16
CA ILE A 41 22.03 4.37 5.34
C ILE A 41 21.72 2.99 4.76
N ILE A 42 20.52 2.47 5.03
CA ILE A 42 20.10 1.16 4.54
C ILE A 42 19.85 1.17 3.03
N GLN A 43 19.25 2.23 2.50
CA GLN A 43 19.05 2.39 1.06
C GLN A 43 20.37 2.46 0.29
N ASP A 44 21.33 3.24 0.78
CA ASP A 44 22.67 3.37 0.19
C ASP A 44 23.39 2.02 0.18
N TYR A 45 23.27 1.24 1.28
CA TYR A 45 23.80 -0.11 1.37
C TYR A 45 23.16 -1.05 0.33
N ILE A 46 21.83 -1.09 0.24
CA ILE A 46 21.09 -1.91 -0.73
C ILE A 46 21.53 -1.59 -2.17
N ALA A 47 21.76 -0.30 -2.48
CA ALA A 47 22.17 0.12 -3.82
C ALA A 47 23.62 -0.30 -4.17
N SER A 48 24.51 -0.36 -3.18
CA SER A 48 25.94 -0.68 -3.38
C SER A 48 26.27 -2.18 -3.29
N THR A 49 25.46 -2.97 -2.56
CA THR A 49 25.77 -4.36 -2.28
C THR A 49 25.35 -5.29 -3.42
N SER A 50 26.22 -6.23 -3.79
CA SER A 50 25.93 -7.26 -4.81
C SER A 50 25.45 -8.57 -4.20
N THR A 51 25.52 -8.72 -2.87
CA THR A 51 25.19 -9.96 -2.17
C THR A 51 23.69 -10.06 -1.94
N LYS A 52 23.00 -10.92 -2.70
CA LYS A 52 21.54 -11.11 -2.62
C LYS A 52 21.03 -11.38 -1.20
N ALA A 53 21.76 -12.17 -0.40
CA ALA A 53 21.37 -12.45 1.00
C ALA A 53 21.33 -11.17 1.84
N HIS A 54 22.37 -10.33 1.76
CA HIS A 54 22.41 -9.05 2.47
C HIS A 54 21.37 -8.05 1.95
N VAL A 55 21.06 -8.06 0.65
CA VAL A 55 19.95 -7.24 0.11
C VAL A 55 18.64 -7.61 0.79
N VAL A 56 18.33 -8.91 0.91
CA VAL A 56 17.09 -9.37 1.55
C VAL A 56 17.04 -8.94 3.03
N GLU A 57 18.12 -9.15 3.79
CA GLU A 57 18.20 -8.74 5.19
C GLU A 57 18.07 -7.22 5.37
N ALA A 58 18.70 -6.44 4.49
CA ALA A 58 18.61 -4.99 4.50
C ALA A 58 17.20 -4.48 4.13
N GLU A 59 16.54 -5.11 3.16
CA GLU A 59 15.14 -4.80 2.82
C GLU A 59 14.17 -5.13 3.96
N GLU A 60 14.37 -6.25 4.66
CA GLU A 60 13.59 -6.62 5.85
C GLU A 60 13.82 -5.63 6.99
N PHE A 61 15.07 -5.23 7.24
CA PHE A 61 15.39 -4.23 8.24
C PHE A 61 14.83 -2.86 7.88
N LEU A 62 14.91 -2.44 6.62
CA LEU A 62 14.29 -1.19 6.13
C LEU A 62 12.79 -1.16 6.41
N SER A 63 12.09 -2.27 6.11
CA SER A 63 10.66 -2.43 6.39
C SER A 63 10.33 -2.39 7.88
N TYR A 64 11.20 -2.94 8.73
CA TYR A 64 11.04 -2.87 10.17
C TYR A 64 11.18 -1.43 10.70
N ILE A 65 12.26 -0.73 10.32
CA ILE A 65 12.55 0.62 10.84
C ILE A 65 11.58 1.67 10.30
N SER A 66 11.00 1.46 9.11
CA SER A 66 9.98 2.35 8.53
C SER A 66 8.67 2.33 9.32
N GLN A 67 8.40 1.26 10.08
CA GLN A 67 7.16 1.08 10.84
C GLN A 67 7.33 1.28 12.36
N LEU A 68 8.56 1.26 12.86
CA LEU A 68 8.86 1.40 14.28
C LEU A 68 8.47 2.79 14.80
N PHE A 69 7.65 2.88 15.84
CA PHE A 69 7.42 4.14 16.56
C PHE A 69 8.63 4.49 17.43
N LEU A 70 9.13 5.72 17.31
CA LEU A 70 10.26 6.25 18.07
C LEU A 70 9.82 7.08 19.27
N THR A 71 8.51 7.38 19.37
CA THR A 71 7.93 8.10 20.51
C THR A 71 6.65 7.42 21.01
N GLU A 72 6.46 7.40 22.33
CA GLU A 72 5.23 6.90 22.95
C GLU A 72 3.99 7.71 22.55
N GLU A 73 4.17 9.02 22.34
CA GLU A 73 3.08 9.92 21.95
C GLU A 73 2.56 9.60 20.54
N ALA A 74 3.44 9.39 19.56
CA ALA A 74 3.04 8.98 18.22
C ALA A 74 2.36 7.61 18.26
N HIS A 75 2.90 6.66 19.03
CA HIS A 75 2.30 5.34 19.23
C HIS A 75 0.87 5.46 19.78
N LYS A 76 0.67 6.22 20.87
CA LYS A 76 -0.65 6.44 21.48
C LYS A 76 -1.65 7.07 20.51
N ASN A 77 -1.25 8.12 19.78
CA ASN A 77 -2.15 8.79 18.83
C ASN A 77 -2.50 7.91 17.63
N TYR A 78 -1.57 7.07 17.15
CA TYR A 78 -1.85 6.08 16.12
C TYR A 78 -2.89 5.04 16.55
N TYR A 79 -2.77 4.49 17.76
CA TYR A 79 -3.77 3.52 18.23
C TYR A 79 -5.13 4.18 18.54
N LEU A 80 -5.13 5.42 19.01
CA LEU A 80 -6.36 6.20 19.15
C LEU A 80 -7.02 6.44 17.78
N SER A 81 -6.27 6.85 16.76
CA SER A 81 -6.83 7.07 15.41
C SER A 81 -7.46 5.79 14.87
N ARG A 82 -6.81 4.64 15.05
CA ARG A 82 -7.35 3.34 14.67
C ARG A 82 -8.69 3.00 15.32
N SER A 83 -8.87 3.38 16.59
CA SER A 83 -10.16 3.17 17.28
C SER A 83 -11.28 4.08 16.75
N LEU A 84 -10.91 5.21 16.15
CA LEU A 84 -11.83 6.22 15.62
C LEU A 84 -12.20 5.99 14.15
N LEU A 85 -11.44 5.18 13.39
CA LEU A 85 -11.64 4.98 11.95
C LEU A 85 -13.09 4.65 11.54
N VAL A 86 -13.83 3.94 12.39
CA VAL A 86 -15.21 3.52 12.10
C VAL A 86 -16.23 4.53 12.64
N THR A 87 -15.97 5.13 13.80
CA THR A 87 -16.95 5.95 14.53
C THR A 87 -16.82 7.44 14.23
N ASP A 88 -15.61 7.92 13.97
CA ASP A 88 -15.28 9.32 13.74
C ASP A 88 -14.05 9.42 12.80
N PRO A 89 -14.24 9.22 11.49
CA PRO A 89 -13.13 9.21 10.52
C PRO A 89 -12.39 10.55 10.43
N GLU A 90 -13.06 11.69 10.61
CA GLU A 90 -12.40 13.00 10.58
C GLU A 90 -11.44 13.17 11.77
N ARG A 91 -11.88 12.81 12.97
CA ARG A 91 -10.98 12.83 14.13
C ARG A 91 -9.86 11.80 14.02
N ALA A 92 -10.11 10.64 13.39
CA ALA A 92 -9.05 9.69 13.07
C ALA A 92 -7.99 10.33 12.14
N LYS A 93 -8.43 11.09 11.13
CA LYS A 93 -7.56 11.85 10.22
C LYS A 93 -6.68 12.85 10.96
N GLU A 94 -7.27 13.66 11.83
CA GLU A 94 -6.55 14.63 12.65
C GLU A 94 -5.45 13.96 13.49
N LYS A 95 -5.76 12.81 14.10
CA LYS A 95 -4.81 12.04 14.91
C LYS A 95 -3.69 11.43 14.06
N LEU A 96 -3.99 10.95 12.86
CA LEU A 96 -2.97 10.46 11.93
C LEU A 96 -2.07 11.59 11.42
N LEU A 97 -2.63 12.75 11.08
CA LEU A 97 -1.86 13.93 10.66
C LEU A 97 -0.93 14.43 11.78
N PHE A 98 -1.44 14.51 13.01
CA PHE A 98 -0.61 14.84 14.18
C PHE A 98 0.51 13.82 14.37
N THR A 99 0.20 12.53 14.28
CA THR A 99 1.20 11.45 14.41
C THR A 99 2.26 11.53 13.32
N LEU A 100 1.86 11.83 12.08
CA LEU A 100 2.78 12.00 10.96
C LEU A 100 3.66 13.25 11.12
N GLY A 101 3.16 14.29 11.80
CA GLY A 101 3.96 15.45 12.19
C GLY A 101 5.06 15.10 13.20
N LEU A 102 4.76 14.22 14.17
CA LEU A 102 5.75 13.71 15.12
C LEU A 102 6.74 12.74 14.46
N GLU A 103 6.26 11.93 13.52
CA GLU A 103 7.05 10.88 12.87
C GLU A 103 6.88 10.88 11.33
N PRO A 104 7.51 11.84 10.62
CA PRO A 104 7.25 12.10 9.20
C PRO A 104 7.68 11.00 8.22
N TYR A 105 8.36 9.97 8.73
CA TYR A 105 8.86 8.80 8.00
C TYR A 105 8.26 7.50 8.54
N ASN A 106 7.14 7.55 9.29
CA ASN A 106 6.46 6.33 9.75
C ASN A 106 5.51 5.82 8.65
N GLU A 107 5.91 4.75 7.97
CA GLU A 107 5.17 4.14 6.86
C GLU A 107 3.79 3.67 7.31
N ARG A 108 3.69 3.12 8.52
CA ARG A 108 2.42 2.62 9.06
C ARG A 108 1.39 3.74 9.21
N VAL A 109 1.81 4.91 9.67
CA VAL A 109 0.93 6.10 9.79
C VAL A 109 0.51 6.60 8.42
N ALA A 110 1.46 6.67 7.47
CA ALA A 110 1.20 7.13 6.11
C ALA A 110 0.24 6.20 5.34
N VAL A 111 0.38 4.90 5.51
CA VAL A 111 -0.52 3.89 4.94
C VAL A 111 -1.94 4.07 5.46
N GLU A 112 -2.15 4.19 6.77
CA GLU A 112 -3.50 4.40 7.32
C GLU A 112 -4.12 5.73 6.89
N LEU A 113 -3.32 6.79 6.84
CA LEU A 113 -3.80 8.10 6.36
C LEU A 113 -4.17 8.04 4.87
N SER A 114 -3.38 7.34 4.05
CA SER A 114 -3.69 7.12 2.63
C SER A 114 -4.97 6.29 2.42
N ARG A 115 -5.22 5.29 3.28
CA ARG A 115 -6.49 4.54 3.28
C ARG A 115 -7.68 5.43 3.57
N LEU A 116 -7.56 6.28 4.58
CA LEU A 116 -8.61 7.21 4.94
C LEU A 116 -8.90 8.20 3.81
N TYR A 117 -7.86 8.71 3.12
CA TYR A 117 -8.05 9.52 1.91
C TYR A 117 -8.80 8.77 0.81
N LEU A 118 -8.46 7.50 0.53
CA LEU A 118 -9.21 6.70 -0.45
C LEU A 118 -10.66 6.44 -0.03
N GLN A 119 -10.93 6.23 1.26
CA GLN A 119 -12.29 6.08 1.78
C GLN A 119 -13.11 7.36 1.59
N GLN A 120 -12.47 8.53 1.66
CA GLN A 120 -13.05 9.86 1.40
C GLN A 120 -13.05 10.23 -0.10
N GLU A 121 -12.68 9.30 -0.99
CA GLU A 121 -12.53 9.54 -2.44
C GLU A 121 -11.47 10.62 -2.82
N ASP A 122 -10.62 11.02 -1.87
CA ASP A 122 -9.49 11.93 -2.09
C ASP A 122 -8.27 11.17 -2.63
N CYS A 123 -8.40 10.69 -3.86
CA CYS A 123 -7.40 9.83 -4.48
C CYS A 123 -6.08 10.55 -4.78
N LYS A 124 -6.11 11.88 -4.91
CA LYS A 124 -4.91 12.70 -5.11
C LYS A 124 -4.04 12.71 -3.85
N SER A 125 -4.63 13.04 -2.69
CA SER A 125 -3.88 13.04 -1.42
C SER A 125 -3.35 11.65 -1.06
N ALA A 126 -4.15 10.60 -1.31
CA ALA A 126 -3.70 9.22 -1.12
C ALA A 126 -2.49 8.88 -2.02
N ASN A 127 -2.51 9.31 -3.28
CA ASN A 127 -1.42 9.07 -4.22
C ASN A 127 -0.14 9.82 -3.83
N GLU A 128 -0.23 11.12 -3.55
CA GLU A 128 0.94 11.94 -3.17
C GLU A 128 1.63 11.37 -1.92
N LEU A 129 0.86 11.02 -0.90
CA LEU A 129 1.39 10.46 0.34
C LEU A 129 2.00 9.07 0.12
N SER A 130 1.29 8.16 -0.56
CA SER A 130 1.79 6.81 -0.81
C SER A 130 3.00 6.77 -1.74
N GLN A 131 3.04 7.65 -2.75
CA GLN A 131 4.19 7.78 -3.65
C GLN A 131 5.43 8.25 -2.90
N LYS A 132 5.30 9.21 -1.96
CA LYS A 132 6.39 9.68 -1.10
C LYS A 132 6.99 8.54 -0.26
N PHE A 133 6.15 7.65 0.28
CA PHE A 133 6.63 6.54 1.09
C PHE A 133 7.12 5.36 0.26
N TYR A 134 6.55 5.15 -0.93
CA TYR A 134 7.03 4.16 -1.88
C TYR A 134 8.46 4.45 -2.36
N THR A 135 8.84 5.71 -2.56
CA THR A 135 10.22 6.05 -2.91
C THR A 135 11.21 5.78 -1.77
N GLN A 136 10.75 5.80 -0.53
CA GLN A 136 11.57 5.48 0.65
C GLN A 136 11.68 3.97 0.87
N ASN A 137 10.59 3.24 0.65
CA ASN A 137 10.57 1.79 0.79
C ASN A 137 9.79 1.13 -0.37
N PRO A 138 10.42 0.94 -1.56
CA PRO A 138 9.76 0.34 -2.72
C PRO A 138 9.34 -1.12 -2.52
N LYS A 139 9.81 -1.75 -1.43
CA LYS A 139 9.50 -3.12 -1.04
C LYS A 139 8.41 -3.20 0.03
N GLY A 140 8.00 -2.06 0.58
CA GLY A 140 6.88 -1.96 1.51
C GLY A 140 5.61 -2.41 0.82
N LYS A 141 5.03 -3.52 1.31
CA LYS A 141 3.86 -4.13 0.67
C LYS A 141 2.64 -3.24 0.79
N ASP A 142 2.35 -2.77 2.00
CA ASP A 142 1.15 -1.97 2.25
C ASP A 142 1.20 -0.64 1.52
N VAL A 143 2.37 0.02 1.46
CA VAL A 143 2.54 1.24 0.66
C VAL A 143 2.40 0.96 -0.85
N SER A 144 2.86 -0.19 -1.33
CA SER A 144 2.68 -0.57 -2.75
C SER A 144 1.21 -0.84 -3.07
N ILE A 145 0.48 -1.54 -2.17
CA ILE A 145 -0.96 -1.80 -2.33
C ILE A 145 -1.72 -0.48 -2.41
N ILE A 146 -1.49 0.42 -1.46
CA ILE A 146 -2.25 1.68 -1.39
C ILE A 146 -1.89 2.62 -2.55
N LEU A 147 -0.63 2.61 -3.01
CA LEU A 147 -0.21 3.34 -4.20
C LEU A 147 -0.95 2.82 -5.44
N LEU A 148 -1.03 1.50 -5.65
CA LEU A 148 -1.80 0.92 -6.76
C LEU A 148 -3.29 1.25 -6.68
N GLN A 149 -3.88 1.20 -5.49
CA GLN A 149 -5.29 1.57 -5.29
C GLN A 149 -5.53 3.06 -5.62
N SER A 150 -4.61 3.94 -5.23
CA SER A 150 -4.69 5.37 -5.55
C SER A 150 -4.53 5.65 -7.05
N LEU A 151 -3.57 4.99 -7.72
CA LEU A 151 -3.34 5.11 -9.16
C LEU A 151 -4.54 4.59 -9.97
N TYR A 152 -5.12 3.47 -9.53
CA TYR A 152 -6.37 2.94 -10.10
C TYR A 152 -7.51 3.96 -9.97
N CYS A 153 -7.67 4.58 -8.78
CA CYS A 153 -8.70 5.59 -8.58
C CYS A 153 -8.49 6.83 -9.47
N LEU A 154 -7.25 7.30 -9.59
CA LEU A 154 -6.87 8.40 -10.48
C LEU A 154 -6.91 8.04 -11.97
N LYS A 155 -7.08 6.76 -12.31
CA LYS A 155 -7.01 6.22 -13.67
C LYS A 155 -5.64 6.48 -14.34
N ASP A 156 -4.56 6.56 -13.55
CA ASP A 156 -3.19 6.68 -14.05
C ASP A 156 -2.62 5.29 -14.36
N TRP A 157 -3.04 4.74 -15.50
CA TRP A 157 -2.68 3.38 -15.92
C TRP A 157 -1.19 3.23 -16.23
N ASN A 158 -0.53 4.29 -16.68
CA ASN A 158 0.88 4.24 -17.02
C ASN A 158 1.73 3.99 -15.78
N ASN A 159 1.47 4.72 -14.69
CA ASN A 159 2.17 4.49 -13.44
C ASN A 159 1.65 3.23 -12.72
N PHE A 160 0.35 2.94 -12.79
CA PHE A 160 -0.21 1.70 -12.23
C PHE A 160 0.54 0.46 -12.74
N ASN A 161 0.70 0.33 -14.06
CA ASN A 161 1.34 -0.84 -14.67
C ASN A 161 2.82 -0.97 -14.28
N LYS A 162 3.54 0.15 -14.14
CA LYS A 162 4.94 0.15 -13.66
C LYS A 162 5.03 -0.39 -12.22
N ILE A 163 4.21 0.13 -11.32
CA ILE A 163 4.21 -0.29 -9.91
C ILE A 163 3.75 -1.74 -9.80
N TYR A 164 2.73 -2.14 -10.55
CA TYR A 164 2.19 -3.50 -10.55
C TYR A 164 3.24 -4.53 -10.97
N ALA A 165 3.99 -4.27 -12.05
CA ALA A 165 5.07 -5.14 -12.51
C ALA A 165 6.18 -5.33 -11.46
N ASN A 166 6.47 -4.29 -10.67
CA ASN A 166 7.42 -4.39 -9.56
C ASN A 166 6.84 -5.18 -8.39
N MET A 167 5.56 -4.97 -8.10
CA MET A 167 4.87 -5.61 -6.99
C MET A 167 4.74 -7.13 -7.18
N LEU A 168 4.54 -7.61 -8.42
CA LEU A 168 4.50 -9.05 -8.73
C LEU A 168 5.81 -9.78 -8.41
N LYS A 169 6.93 -9.05 -8.29
CA LYS A 169 8.23 -9.60 -7.90
C LYS A 169 8.37 -9.74 -6.38
N LEU A 170 7.45 -9.18 -5.59
CA LEU A 170 7.45 -9.31 -4.14
C LEU A 170 6.90 -10.69 -3.76
N SER A 171 7.74 -11.51 -3.14
CA SER A 171 7.43 -12.92 -2.82
C SER A 171 6.38 -13.11 -1.72
N THR A 172 5.91 -12.03 -1.09
CA THR A 172 5.26 -12.10 0.22
C THR A 172 3.88 -11.42 0.28
N LEU A 173 3.21 -11.20 -0.86
CA LEU A 173 1.81 -10.77 -0.85
C LEU A 173 0.89 -11.89 -0.40
N ASP A 174 -0.07 -11.57 0.46
CA ASP A 174 -1.11 -12.52 0.80
C ASP A 174 -2.01 -12.78 -0.43
N LYS A 175 -2.65 -13.96 -0.45
CA LYS A 175 -3.44 -14.42 -1.59
C LYS A 175 -4.59 -13.46 -1.93
N LEU A 176 -5.21 -12.84 -0.92
CA LEU A 176 -6.36 -11.96 -1.11
C LEU A 176 -5.91 -10.67 -1.80
N SER A 177 -4.86 -10.02 -1.28
CA SER A 177 -4.29 -8.81 -1.87
C SER A 177 -3.81 -9.03 -3.29
N LYS A 178 -3.16 -10.18 -3.55
CA LYS A 178 -2.72 -10.53 -4.90
C LYS A 178 -3.89 -10.58 -5.88
N ILE A 179 -4.96 -11.31 -5.57
CA ILE A 179 -6.14 -11.44 -6.45
C ILE A 179 -6.84 -10.09 -6.62
N VAL A 180 -6.98 -9.31 -5.55
CA VAL A 180 -7.57 -7.96 -5.62
C VAL A 180 -6.83 -7.07 -6.60
N ILE A 181 -5.50 -7.04 -6.55
CA ILE A 181 -4.68 -6.20 -7.43
C ILE A 181 -4.73 -6.70 -8.87
N GLU A 182 -4.71 -8.02 -9.08
CA GLU A 182 -4.94 -8.62 -10.40
C GLU A 182 -6.29 -8.19 -10.98
N ILE A 183 -7.35 -8.14 -10.16
CA ILE A 183 -8.66 -7.65 -10.59
C ILE A 183 -8.61 -6.15 -10.95
N LEU A 184 -7.95 -5.32 -10.14
CA LEU A 184 -7.77 -3.90 -10.47
C LEU A 184 -7.08 -3.72 -11.83
N ASN A 185 -6.04 -4.52 -12.09
CA ASN A 185 -5.34 -4.55 -13.36
C ASN A 185 -6.25 -4.99 -14.53
N LEU A 186 -7.01 -6.09 -14.36
CA LEU A 186 -7.92 -6.59 -15.40
C LEU A 186 -9.06 -5.61 -15.72
N LYS A 187 -9.52 -4.82 -14.74
CA LYS A 187 -10.58 -3.83 -14.95
C LYS A 187 -10.16 -2.68 -15.88
N GLN A 188 -8.87 -2.45 -16.07
CA GLN A 188 -8.35 -1.57 -17.13
C GLN A 188 -8.74 -2.07 -18.52
N ASN A 189 -8.82 -3.39 -18.72
CA ASN A 189 -9.09 -4.01 -20.00
C ASN A 189 -10.45 -4.74 -19.99
N PRO A 190 -11.53 -4.07 -20.42
CA PRO A 190 -12.88 -4.60 -20.48
C PRO A 190 -13.07 -5.99 -21.07
N GLN A 191 -12.22 -6.35 -22.04
CA GLN A 191 -12.38 -7.54 -22.86
C GLN A 191 -11.62 -8.74 -22.30
N GLU A 192 -11.07 -8.64 -21.09
CA GLU A 192 -10.31 -9.73 -20.48
C GLU A 192 -11.25 -10.87 -20.03
N PRO A 193 -11.22 -12.04 -20.70
CA PRO A 193 -12.00 -13.21 -20.28
C PRO A 193 -11.58 -13.70 -18.88
N ASN A 194 -10.44 -13.22 -18.38
CA ASN A 194 -9.86 -13.60 -17.10
C ASN A 194 -10.55 -12.96 -15.88
N LEU A 195 -11.36 -11.91 -16.06
CA LEU A 195 -11.97 -11.20 -14.92
C LEU A 195 -12.97 -12.09 -14.16
N GLU A 196 -13.85 -12.81 -14.87
CA GLU A 196 -14.84 -13.69 -14.26
C GLU A 196 -14.17 -14.84 -13.48
N ALA A 197 -13.12 -15.43 -14.06
CA ALA A 197 -12.31 -16.45 -13.40
C ALA A 197 -11.66 -15.92 -12.11
N LYS A 198 -11.14 -14.69 -12.12
CA LYS A 198 -10.54 -14.06 -10.93
C LYS A 198 -11.57 -13.71 -9.87
N LEU A 199 -12.76 -13.24 -10.25
CA LEU A 199 -13.86 -13.01 -9.31
C LEU A 199 -14.32 -14.31 -8.66
N THR A 200 -14.36 -15.41 -9.41
CA THR A 200 -14.65 -16.75 -8.88
C THR A 200 -13.58 -17.22 -7.89
N GLN A 201 -12.30 -17.03 -8.23
CA GLN A 201 -11.19 -17.32 -7.31
C GLN A 201 -11.28 -16.49 -6.02
N LEU A 202 -11.60 -15.21 -6.14
CA LEU A 202 -11.78 -14.31 -5.00
C LEU A 202 -12.94 -14.76 -4.09
N GLN A 203 -14.06 -15.16 -4.68
CA GLN A 203 -15.21 -15.68 -3.96
C GLN A 203 -14.91 -17.00 -3.24
N ALA A 204 -14.14 -17.88 -3.87
CA ALA A 204 -13.71 -19.14 -3.25
C ALA A 204 -12.73 -18.91 -2.09
N LEU A 205 -11.89 -17.87 -2.18
CA LEU A 205 -10.96 -17.49 -1.11
C LEU A 205 -11.70 -16.89 0.10
N ASP A 206 -12.67 -16.00 -0.15
CA ASP A 206 -13.51 -15.42 0.88
C ASP A 206 -14.92 -15.10 0.35
N ALA A 207 -15.87 -16.00 0.66
CA ALA A 207 -17.26 -15.89 0.24
C ALA A 207 -18.03 -14.73 0.91
N ASN A 208 -17.45 -14.05 1.90
CA ASN A 208 -18.05 -12.90 2.56
C ASN A 208 -17.28 -11.61 2.27
N PHE A 209 -16.33 -11.61 1.33
CA PHE A 209 -15.62 -10.40 0.94
C PHE A 209 -16.52 -9.49 0.08
N PRO A 210 -16.93 -8.29 0.55
CA PRO A 210 -17.91 -7.48 -0.16
C PRO A 210 -17.48 -7.05 -1.56
N LEU A 211 -16.21 -6.71 -1.75
CA LEU A 211 -15.73 -6.20 -3.05
C LEU A 211 -15.88 -7.21 -4.19
N THR A 212 -15.90 -8.52 -3.89
CA THR A 212 -16.23 -9.57 -4.85
C THR A 212 -17.58 -9.30 -5.52
N TYR A 213 -18.62 -9.10 -4.70
CA TYR A 213 -19.99 -8.90 -5.17
C TYR A 213 -20.18 -7.54 -5.84
N TYR A 214 -19.49 -6.51 -5.35
CA TYR A 214 -19.47 -5.21 -6.02
C TYR A 214 -18.89 -5.32 -7.45
N TRP A 215 -17.75 -5.99 -7.61
CA TRP A 215 -17.12 -6.14 -8.92
C TRP A 215 -17.88 -7.08 -9.85
N GLN A 216 -18.50 -8.14 -9.32
CA GLN A 216 -19.43 -8.98 -10.09
C GLN A 216 -20.62 -8.16 -10.62
N THR A 217 -21.24 -7.34 -9.76
CA THR A 217 -22.35 -6.44 -10.14
C THR A 217 -21.93 -5.52 -11.28
N LYS A 218 -20.78 -4.85 -11.15
CA LYS A 218 -20.24 -3.96 -12.18
C LYS A 218 -19.91 -4.71 -13.49
N HIS A 219 -19.42 -5.93 -13.41
CA HIS A 219 -19.13 -6.75 -14.58
C HIS A 219 -20.40 -7.15 -15.31
N LEU A 220 -21.43 -7.63 -14.59
CA LEU A 220 -22.72 -8.05 -15.16
C LEU A 220 -23.43 -6.91 -15.89
N LEU A 221 -23.48 -5.72 -15.29
CA LEU A 221 -24.00 -4.50 -15.92
C LEU A 221 -23.30 -4.22 -17.26
N LYS A 222 -21.98 -4.36 -17.29
CA LYS A 222 -21.17 -4.08 -18.47
C LYS A 222 -21.39 -5.08 -19.60
N VAL A 223 -21.69 -6.34 -19.27
CA VAL A 223 -22.00 -7.39 -20.26
C VAL A 223 -23.51 -7.56 -20.49
N ALA A 224 -24.32 -6.56 -20.08
CA ALA A 224 -25.78 -6.54 -20.23
C ALA A 224 -26.49 -7.78 -19.66
N LYS A 225 -25.99 -8.33 -18.54
CA LYS A 225 -26.61 -9.39 -17.76
C LYS A 225 -27.26 -8.82 -16.50
N ASP A 226 -28.28 -9.50 -15.97
CA ASP A 226 -28.99 -9.10 -14.74
C ASP A 226 -28.04 -9.11 -13.51
N PRO A 227 -27.78 -7.95 -12.88
CA PRO A 227 -26.90 -7.84 -11.73
C PRO A 227 -27.61 -8.03 -10.38
N LYS A 228 -28.94 -8.18 -10.36
CA LYS A 228 -29.78 -8.04 -9.16
C LYS A 228 -29.37 -8.94 -8.00
N GLN A 229 -29.11 -10.22 -8.27
CA GLN A 229 -28.69 -11.16 -7.23
C GLN A 229 -27.35 -10.76 -6.59
N THR A 230 -26.37 -10.36 -7.40
CA THR A 230 -25.04 -9.93 -6.91
C THR A 230 -25.09 -8.60 -6.18
N ALA A 231 -25.93 -7.67 -6.63
CA ALA A 231 -26.18 -6.39 -5.97
C ALA A 231 -26.80 -6.58 -4.59
N GLN A 232 -27.86 -7.41 -4.49
CA GLN A 232 -28.49 -7.76 -3.21
C GLN A 232 -27.51 -8.43 -2.25
N ARG A 233 -26.65 -9.33 -2.77
CA ARG A 233 -25.63 -10.00 -1.96
C ARG A 233 -24.59 -9.01 -1.44
N TYR A 234 -24.13 -8.06 -2.24
CA TYR A 234 -23.23 -6.98 -1.79
C TYR A 234 -23.84 -6.18 -0.62
N LEU A 235 -25.08 -5.71 -0.79
CA LEU A 235 -25.78 -4.93 0.24
C LEU A 235 -25.97 -5.74 1.52
N SER A 236 -26.38 -7.01 1.39
CA SER A 236 -26.56 -7.92 2.53
C SER A 236 -25.25 -8.16 3.29
N VAL A 237 -24.14 -8.44 2.60
CA VAL A 237 -22.85 -8.64 3.26
C VAL A 237 -22.38 -7.36 3.96
N CYS A 238 -22.56 -6.20 3.33
CA CYS A 238 -22.20 -4.92 3.93
C CYS A 238 -23.03 -4.57 5.17
N GLN A 239 -24.35 -4.81 5.15
CA GLN A 239 -25.22 -4.58 6.30
C GLN A 239 -24.89 -5.48 7.50
N ASN A 240 -24.35 -6.68 7.24
CA ASN A 240 -24.02 -7.66 8.27
C ASN A 240 -22.53 -7.66 8.66
N LEU A 241 -21.76 -6.67 8.21
CA LEU A 241 -20.32 -6.62 8.43
C LEU A 241 -19.99 -6.22 9.88
N LYS A 242 -19.56 -7.20 10.69
CA LYS A 242 -19.15 -6.95 12.08
C LYS A 242 -17.80 -6.22 12.14
N ALA A 243 -17.57 -5.41 13.18
CA ALA A 243 -16.31 -4.70 13.40
C ALA A 243 -15.07 -5.61 13.39
N THR A 244 -15.19 -6.84 13.90
CA THR A 244 -14.11 -7.85 13.86
C THR A 244 -13.74 -8.28 12.44
N VAL A 245 -14.71 -8.28 11.52
CA VAL A 245 -14.52 -8.60 10.12
C VAL A 245 -13.97 -7.40 9.35
N VAL A 246 -14.41 -6.18 9.68
CA VAL A 246 -13.83 -4.94 9.11
C VAL A 246 -12.32 -4.90 9.30
N LYS A 247 -11.82 -5.29 10.47
CA LYS A 247 -10.38 -5.37 10.74
C LYS A 247 -9.64 -6.33 9.82
N ARG A 248 -10.26 -7.43 9.39
CA ARG A 248 -9.68 -8.38 8.42
C ARG A 248 -9.47 -7.73 7.05
N TYR A 249 -10.29 -6.73 6.72
CA TYR A 249 -10.30 -6.05 5.42
C TYR A 249 -9.69 -4.65 5.48
N GLU A 250 -8.87 -4.36 6.51
CA GLU A 250 -8.27 -3.02 6.71
C GLU A 250 -7.42 -2.54 5.52
N ASN A 251 -6.92 -3.47 4.69
CA ASN A 251 -6.17 -3.16 3.46
C ASN A 251 -7.05 -2.70 2.28
N TYR A 252 -8.38 -2.69 2.44
CA TYR A 252 -9.34 -2.37 1.38
C TYR A 252 -10.27 -1.22 1.82
N PRO A 253 -9.79 0.04 1.75
CA PRO A 253 -10.49 1.20 2.33
C PRO A 253 -11.84 1.51 1.67
N THR A 254 -12.10 0.96 0.49
CA THR A 254 -13.36 1.14 -0.24
C THR A 254 -14.40 0.05 0.04
N ILE A 255 -14.15 -0.79 1.05
CA ILE A 255 -15.09 -1.83 1.45
C ILE A 255 -16.42 -1.17 1.87
N CYS A 256 -17.52 -1.60 1.23
CA CYS A 256 -18.86 -1.07 1.48
C CYS A 256 -19.10 0.43 1.20
N SER A 257 -18.13 1.14 0.61
CA SER A 257 -18.29 2.55 0.22
C SER A 257 -19.31 2.76 -0.91
N PHE A 258 -19.64 1.71 -1.67
CA PHE A 258 -20.54 1.79 -2.83
C PHE A 258 -21.98 1.37 -2.52
N THR A 259 -22.37 1.27 -1.25
CA THR A 259 -23.73 0.83 -0.86
C THR A 259 -24.83 1.73 -1.40
N ALA A 260 -24.63 3.06 -1.42
CA ALA A 260 -25.58 4.00 -2.01
C ALA A 260 -25.73 3.79 -3.53
N GLU A 261 -24.61 3.64 -4.23
CA GLU A 261 -24.56 3.36 -5.68
C GLU A 261 -25.32 2.06 -6.02
N ILE A 262 -25.02 0.97 -5.31
CA ILE A 262 -25.65 -0.34 -5.56
C ILE A 262 -27.13 -0.37 -5.12
N SER A 263 -27.50 0.39 -4.09
CA SER A 263 -28.89 0.51 -3.66
C SER A 263 -29.75 1.23 -4.71
N ALA A 264 -29.20 2.22 -5.40
CA ALA A 264 -29.92 2.92 -6.47
C ALA A 264 -30.23 2.00 -7.66
N LEU A 265 -29.27 1.14 -8.03
CA LEU A 265 -29.45 0.14 -9.10
C LEU A 265 -30.55 -0.88 -8.78
N SER A 266 -30.71 -1.24 -7.51
CA SER A 266 -31.70 -2.24 -7.08
C SER A 266 -33.15 -1.72 -7.05
N LYS A 267 -33.36 -0.42 -7.29
CA LYS A 267 -34.68 0.26 -7.24
C LYS A 267 -35.24 0.62 -8.62
N GLN A 268 -34.53 0.34 -9.71
CA GLN A 268 -34.93 0.72 -11.07
C GLN A 268 -35.86 -0.29 -11.78
N ASP A 269 -36.50 -1.17 -11.00
CA ASP A 269 -37.58 -2.07 -11.44
C ASP A 269 -38.96 -1.47 -11.11
#